data_AF-A0A2V9UUZ1-F1
#
_entry.id   AF-A0A2V9UUZ1-F1
#
_cell.length_a   1.000
_cell.length_b   1.000
_cell.length_c   1.000
_cell.angle_alpha   90.00
_cell.angle_beta   90.00
_cell.angle_gamma   90.00
#
_symmetry.space_group_name_H-M   'P 1'
#
loop_
_entity.id
_entity.type
_entity.pdbx_description
1 polymer ?
#
loop_
_entity_poly.entity_id
_entity_poly.type
_entity_poly.pdbx_seq_one_letter_code
_entity_poly.pdbx_strand_id
1 'polypeptide(L)' 'MNTKKIRAIPAEVIRVFVVLWAILREIFDESAYRRFLVRQKLTSSPAAYGEFLRETEISKARRPRCC' A
#
# COMPACT_ATOMS: atom_id res chain seq x y z
N MET A 1 14.35 6.78 -23.43
CA MET A 1 12.99 6.85 -22.86
C MET A 1 12.27 5.57 -23.28
N ASN A 2 12.24 4.53 -22.43
CA ASN A 2 11.83 3.18 -22.81
C ASN A 2 10.51 2.81 -22.14
N THR A 3 9.40 3.12 -22.81
CA THR A 3 8.04 2.75 -22.40
C THR A 3 7.85 1.25 -22.65
N LYS A 4 8.18 0.43 -21.64
CA LYS A 4 7.89 -1.01 -21.66
C LYS A 4 6.39 -1.21 -21.95
N LYS A 5 6.09 -1.81 -23.10
CA LYS A 5 4.75 -2.31 -23.48
C LYS A 5 4.15 -3.06 -22.29
N ILE A 6 3.13 -2.46 -21.67
CA ILE A 6 2.31 -3.12 -20.66
C ILE A 6 1.54 -4.19 -21.43
N ARG A 7 2.00 -5.44 -21.34
CA ARG A 7 1.28 -6.59 -21.91
C ARG A 7 -0.12 -6.61 -21.31
N ALA A 8 -1.14 -6.87 -22.13
CA ALA A 8 -2.52 -7.00 -21.68
C ALA A 8 -2.58 -8.02 -20.54
N ILE A 9 -2.95 -7.55 -19.35
CA ILE A 9 -3.08 -8.39 -18.16
C ILE A 9 -4.35 -9.22 -18.37
N PRO A 10 -4.29 -10.56 -18.31
CA PRO A 10 -5.49 -11.38 -18.45
C PRO A 10 -6.47 -11.04 -17.33
N ALA A 11 -7.76 -10.95 -17.67
CA ALA A 11 -8.82 -10.56 -16.74
C ALA A 11 -8.88 -11.44 -15.47
N GLU A 12 -8.37 -12.67 -15.58
CA GLU A 12 -8.28 -13.66 -14.51
C GLU A 12 -7.28 -13.23 -13.43
N VAL A 13 -6.13 -12.69 -13.85
CA VAL A 13 -5.10 -12.15 -12.96
C VAL A 13 -5.62 -10.91 -12.23
N ILE A 14 -6.42 -10.08 -12.91
CA ILE A 14 -7.06 -8.91 -12.29
C ILE A 14 -8.01 -9.34 -11.16
N ARG A 15 -8.84 -10.37 -11.37
CA ARG A 15 -9.76 -10.88 -10.34
C ARG A 15 -9.02 -11.41 -9.11
N VAL A 16 -7.99 -12.22 -9.33
CA VAL A 16 -7.16 -12.74 -8.22
C VAL A 16 -6.52 -11.59 -7.45
N PHE A 17 -6.00 -10.59 -8.16
CA PHE A 17 -5.40 -9.42 -7.54
C PHE A 17 -6.41 -8.59 -6.74
N VAL A 18 -7.65 -8.44 -7.22
CA VAL A 18 -8.72 -7.72 -6.50
C VAL A 18 -9.09 -8.44 -5.20
N VAL A 19 -9.25 -9.76 -5.22
CA VAL A 19 -9.58 -10.54 -4.01
C VAL A 19 -8.42 -10.54 -3.02
N LEU A 20 -7.20 -10.78 -3.51
CA LEU A 20 -6.00 -10.73 -2.69
C LEU A 20 -5.82 -9.34 -2.06
N TRP A 21 -6.07 -8.28 -2.82
CA TRP A 21 -6.03 -6.91 -2.34
C TRP A 21 -7.12 -6.64 -1.31
N ALA A 22 -8.34 -7.15 -1.50
CA ALA A 22 -9.41 -7.02 -0.51
C ALA A 22 -9.05 -7.69 0.82
N ILE A 23 -8.44 -8.88 0.79
CA ILE A 23 -8.00 -9.60 2.00
C ILE A 23 -6.84 -8.89 2.69
N LEU A 24 -5.83 -8.48 1.91
CA LEU A 24 -4.70 -7.69 2.43
C LEU A 24 -5.19 -6.38 3.05
N ARG A 25 -6.18 -5.75 2.41
CA ARG A 25 -6.84 -4.55 2.93
C ARG A 25 -7.59 -4.87 4.22
N GLU A 26 -8.37 -5.94 4.30
CA GLU A 26 -9.05 -6.32 5.54
C GLU A 26 -8.07 -6.50 6.71
N ILE A 27 -6.90 -7.10 6.45
CA ILE A 27 -5.89 -7.38 7.48
C ILE A 27 -5.08 -6.13 7.87
N PHE A 28 -4.75 -5.25 6.92
CA PHE A 28 -3.84 -4.11 7.14
C PHE A 28 -4.53 -2.73 7.23
N ASP A 29 -5.67 -2.53 6.57
CA ASP A 29 -6.33 -1.23 6.36
C ASP A 29 -7.13 -0.78 7.59
N GLU A 30 -7.73 -1.70 8.35
CA GLU A 30 -8.67 -1.31 9.42
C GLU A 30 -7.99 -0.65 10.63
N SER A 31 -6.76 -1.04 10.99
CA SER A 31 -6.12 -0.56 12.24
C SER A 31 -4.99 0.44 12.04
N ALA A 32 -4.07 0.25 11.10
CA ALA A 32 -2.87 1.09 10.99
C ALA A 32 -3.05 2.25 10.00
N TYR A 33 -3.57 1.96 8.81
CA TYR A 33 -3.81 2.96 7.78
C TYR A 33 -4.94 3.91 8.19
N ARG A 34 -6.04 3.39 8.77
CA ARG A 34 -7.11 4.22 9.33
C ARG A 34 -6.62 5.19 10.40
N ARG A 35 -5.73 4.74 11.29
CA ARG A 35 -5.08 5.62 12.29
C ARG A 35 -4.19 6.68 11.64
N PHE A 36 -3.45 6.33 10.59
CA PHE A 36 -2.64 7.27 9.82
C PHE A 36 -3.51 8.32 9.11
N LEU A 37 -4.60 7.91 8.47
CA LEU A 37 -5.54 8.80 7.81
C LEU A 37 -6.20 9.77 8.80
N VAL A 38 -6.63 9.27 9.96
CA VAL A 38 -7.19 10.11 11.04
C VAL A 38 -6.13 11.09 11.57
N ARG A 39 -4.89 10.64 11.76
CA ARG A 39 -3.79 11.48 12.26
C ARG A 39 -3.39 12.57 11.27
N GLN A 40 -3.32 12.26 9.99
CA GLN A 40 -2.94 13.19 8.92
C GLN A 40 -4.13 14.01 8.39
N LYS A 41 -5.37 13.74 8.85
CA LYS A 41 -6.61 14.31 8.31
C LYS A 41 -6.72 14.13 6.79
N LEU A 42 -6.25 12.98 6.29
CA LEU A 42 -6.26 12.67 4.87
C LEU A 42 -7.44 11.74 4.54
N THR A 43 -8.02 11.96 3.37
CA THR A 43 -9.01 11.06 2.78
C THR A 43 -8.30 9.93 2.05
N SER A 44 -8.88 8.72 2.04
CA SER A 44 -8.26 7.57 1.38
C SER A 44 -8.03 7.84 -0.11
N SER A 45 -6.76 7.90 -0.50
CA SER A 45 -6.33 8.13 -1.88
C SER A 45 -5.07 7.30 -2.16
N PRO A 46 -4.82 6.87 -3.40
CA PRO A 46 -3.58 6.17 -3.77
C PRO A 46 -2.32 6.96 -3.38
N ALA A 47 -2.38 8.29 -3.43
CA ALA A 47 -1.29 9.16 -2.98
C ALA A 47 -1.08 9.09 -1.46
N ALA A 48 -2.15 9.09 -0.67
CA ALA A 48 -2.08 8.96 0.79
C ALA A 48 -1.55 7.58 1.23
N TYR A 49 -1.82 6.54 0.45
CA TYR A 49 -1.24 5.21 0.66
C TYR A 49 0.26 5.20 0.35
N GLY A 50 0.71 5.90 -0.69
CA GLY A 50 2.14 6.09 -0.98
C GLY A 50 2.89 6.80 0.14
N GLU A 51 2.29 7.84 0.73
CA GLU A 51 2.84 8.55 1.89
C GLU A 51 2.92 7.65 3.14
N PHE A 52 1.87 6.86 3.39
CA PHE A 52 1.88 5.86 4.47
C PHE A 52 3.02 4.86 4.29
N LEU A 53 3.22 4.33 3.08
CA LEU A 53 4.31 3.40 2.79
C LEU A 53 5.68 4.03 3.04
N ARG A 54 5.93 5.26 2.53
CA ARG A 54 7.18 6.00 2.80
C ARG A 54 7.42 6.18 4.30
N GLU A 55 6.41 6.57 5.06
CA GLU A 55 6.52 6.76 6.50
C GLU A 55 6.83 5.45 7.25
N THR A 56 6.20 4.34 6.83
CA THR A 56 6.47 3.02 7.40
C THR A 56 7.86 2.50 7.05
N GLU A 57 8.37 2.77 5.84
CA GLU A 57 9.74 2.43 5.45
C GLU A 57 10.78 3.23 6.26
N ILE A 58 10.57 4.53 6.43
CA ILE A 58 11.43 5.38 7.27
C ILE A 58 11.41 4.89 8.72
N SER A 59 10.23 4.52 9.24
CA SER A 59 10.08 3.98 10.59
C SER A 59 10.77 2.62 10.77
N LYS A 60 10.71 1.75 9.75
CA LYS A 60 11.44 0.47 9.73
C LYS A 60 12.95 0.67 9.60
N ALA A 61 13.40 1.61 8.79
CA ALA A 61 14.81 1.95 8.61
C ALA A 61 15.42 2.58 9.87
N ARG A 62 14.62 3.33 10.64
CA ARG A 62 15.02 3.89 11.94
C ARG A 62 15.07 2.88 13.08
N ARG A 63 14.55 1.65 12.90
CA ARG A 63 14.78 0.61 13.90
C ARG A 63 16.25 0.23 13.85
N PRO A 64 17.05 0.50 14.89
CA PRO A 64 18.39 -0.05 14.94
C PRO A 64 18.23 -1.56 14.84
N ARG A 65 19.03 -2.19 13.96
CA ARG A 65 19.22 -3.63 14.01
C ARG A 65 19.88 -3.90 15.36
N CYS A 66 19.06 -4.20 16.38
CA CYS A 66 19.60 -4.66 17.65
C CYS A 66 20.36 -5.95 17.36
N CYS A 67 21.60 -5.93 17.82
CA CYS A 67 22.57 -7.01 17.83
C CYS A 67 21.98 -8.27 18.48
#